data_AF-H6MYS4-F1
#
_entry.id   AF-H6MYS4-F1
#
_cell.length_a   1.000
_cell.length_b   1.000
_cell.length_c   1.000
_cell.angle_alpha   90.00
_cell.angle_beta   90.00
_cell.angle_gamma   90.00
#
_symmetry.space_group_name_H-M   'P 1'
#
loop_
_entity.id
_entity.type
_entity.pdbx_description
1 polymer ?
#
loop_
_entity_poly.entity_id
_entity_poly.type
_entity_poly.pdbx_seq_one_letter_code
_entity_poly.pdbx_strand_id
1 'polypeptide(L)'
;MQRSGERQIAGYRVADILGQGGMGTVYAAHHPRLPRMVALKVLNASVSADPGFRQRFRREAHLAATLEHPHIVSIYDCGDDNGLLWMSMRLVRGTSVAQLVADAPQGMPVPTVLAVLRDTARALDFGHRRGIVHRDVKPGNILIDTEIDQTLLGDFGIARQIGADDGLTAAGTFIGTFDYCSPEQLSAHELDGRSDQYSLACMAAQLLTGCKPFQGPTVATIMKAHLVDPPPSISAMRPDLSPAIDPVFLRALAKTPGERYPSCAEFVHALSVALSTPTPATPAPVPVAAPPPAPSPADAYAQTQVSSGSIPTLVPSHIEFVGAAQEFTYTLSGTSHTVALRRIRATRDLPQHRVSAGDLGGWVASADNVVDQAWVGDQAWVVGEARVADNAAVRDNAFVGDRAEIRGTARVDGNASVFADAVVSGGARISGDAEIIGHARVSGTAWVYEEAVIDGDAGAIGNARVCGHSRVAENALVDEYAILSENCRVGGHARVRGHVRISGAATIGGSTVIDGRARVHGNAQVSGEAHVGGDAVVFGDAVITGKARVADDEVSTGTRA
;
A
#
# COMPACT_ATOMS: atom_id res chain seq x y z
N MET A 1 -42.43 -22.52 25.59
CA MET A 1 -41.19 -21.71 25.67
C MET A 1 -40.01 -22.67 25.81
N GLN A 2 -39.31 -22.98 24.73
CA GLN A 2 -38.10 -23.80 24.77
C GLN A 2 -36.96 -22.97 25.38
N ARG A 3 -36.31 -23.48 26.43
CA ARG A 3 -35.06 -22.93 26.95
C ARG A 3 -33.98 -23.16 25.90
N SER A 4 -33.37 -22.09 25.39
CA SER A 4 -32.25 -22.16 24.46
C SER A 4 -31.11 -22.98 25.08
N GLY A 5 -30.71 -24.08 24.45
CA GLY A 5 -29.72 -25.01 24.97
C GLY A 5 -28.35 -24.35 25.15
N GLU A 6 -27.68 -24.63 26.28
CA GLU A 6 -26.32 -24.16 26.54
C GLU A 6 -25.38 -24.68 25.43
N ARG A 7 -24.86 -23.77 24.61
CA ARG A 7 -23.93 -24.10 23.53
C ARG A 7 -22.60 -24.57 24.13
N GLN A 8 -22.15 -25.78 23.77
CA GLN A 8 -20.88 -26.35 24.20
C GLN A 8 -19.95 -26.53 23.00
N ILE A 9 -18.65 -26.25 23.16
CA ILE A 9 -17.62 -26.41 22.13
C ILE A 9 -16.40 -27.04 22.80
N ALA A 10 -15.90 -28.17 22.29
CA ALA A 10 -14.76 -28.89 22.86
C ALA A 10 -14.88 -29.17 24.38
N GLY A 11 -16.10 -29.39 24.87
CA GLY A 11 -16.39 -29.55 26.31
C GLY A 11 -16.52 -28.24 27.09
N TYR A 12 -16.10 -27.09 26.55
CA TYR A 12 -16.27 -25.77 27.17
C TYR A 12 -17.70 -25.28 26.99
N ARG A 13 -18.31 -24.82 28.09
CA ARG A 13 -19.66 -24.24 28.04
C ARG A 13 -19.55 -22.75 27.72
N VAL A 14 -20.11 -22.34 26.58
CA VAL A 14 -20.08 -20.95 26.13
C VAL A 14 -21.00 -20.11 27.01
N ALA A 15 -20.48 -19.01 27.52
CA ALA A 15 -21.21 -18.02 28.30
C ALA A 15 -21.55 -16.80 27.45
N ASP A 16 -20.59 -16.27 26.69
CA ASP A 16 -20.77 -15.06 25.89
C ASP A 16 -19.82 -15.01 24.67
N ILE A 17 -20.09 -14.13 23.72
CA ILE A 17 -19.20 -13.81 22.58
C ILE A 17 -18.39 -12.56 22.95
N LEU A 18 -17.06 -12.70 22.96
CA LEU A 18 -16.14 -11.60 23.25
C LEU A 18 -15.73 -10.83 21.99
N GLY A 19 -15.71 -11.52 20.85
CA GLY A 19 -15.37 -10.90 19.56
C GLY A 19 -15.51 -11.87 18.41
N GLN A 20 -15.84 -11.36 17.23
CA GLN A 20 -15.96 -12.13 16.00
C GLN A 20 -15.17 -11.42 14.89
N GLY A 21 -14.32 -12.15 14.20
CA GLY A 21 -13.48 -11.63 13.12
C GLY A 21 -13.28 -12.65 12.01
N GLY A 22 -12.50 -12.28 10.99
CA GLY A 22 -12.32 -13.11 9.81
C GLY A 22 -11.70 -14.49 10.09
N MET A 23 -10.86 -14.61 11.13
CA MET A 23 -10.20 -15.89 11.46
C MET A 23 -11.06 -16.80 12.34
N GLY A 24 -12.08 -16.27 13.02
CA GLY A 24 -12.85 -17.03 13.99
C GLY A 24 -13.64 -16.17 14.98
N THR A 25 -14.22 -16.86 15.97
CA THR A 25 -14.96 -16.24 17.07
C THR A 25 -14.26 -16.54 18.40
N VAL A 26 -14.16 -15.54 19.26
CA VAL A 26 -13.66 -15.67 20.63
C VAL A 26 -14.85 -15.63 21.59
N TYR A 27 -14.95 -16.65 22.44
CA TYR A 27 -16.02 -16.80 23.42
C TYR A 27 -15.48 -16.66 24.84
N ALA A 28 -16.28 -16.10 25.73
CA ALA A 28 -16.12 -16.33 27.15
C ALA A 28 -16.73 -17.69 27.46
N ALA A 29 -15.96 -18.61 28.03
CA ALA A 29 -16.44 -19.97 28.29
C ALA A 29 -16.00 -20.49 29.66
N HIS A 30 -16.83 -21.35 30.25
CA HIS A 30 -16.46 -22.09 31.45
C HIS A 30 -15.56 -23.26 31.07
N HIS A 31 -14.43 -23.39 31.76
CA HIS A 31 -13.54 -24.52 31.57
C HIS A 31 -14.24 -25.84 31.98
N PRO A 32 -14.10 -26.94 31.22
CA PRO A 32 -14.87 -28.18 31.43
C PRO A 32 -14.61 -28.84 32.79
N ARG A 33 -13.42 -28.63 33.36
CA ARG A 33 -12.91 -29.36 34.53
C ARG A 33 -12.50 -28.48 35.71
N LEU A 34 -12.36 -27.18 35.50
CA LEU A 34 -11.77 -26.26 36.49
C LEU A 34 -12.75 -25.12 36.74
N PRO A 35 -12.85 -24.60 37.98
CA PRO A 35 -13.79 -23.53 38.33
C PRO A 35 -13.26 -22.17 37.85
N ARG A 36 -13.03 -22.02 36.54
CA ARG A 36 -12.50 -20.81 35.92
C ARG A 36 -13.20 -20.53 34.60
N MET A 37 -13.20 -19.26 34.23
CA MET A 37 -13.52 -18.85 32.87
C MET A 37 -12.24 -18.76 32.03
N VAL A 38 -12.41 -18.94 30.72
CA VAL A 38 -11.37 -18.81 29.70
C VAL A 38 -11.90 -18.00 28.52
N ALA A 39 -10.99 -17.40 27.76
CA ALA A 39 -11.30 -17.01 26.40
C ALA A 39 -11.07 -18.23 25.50
N LEU A 40 -12.07 -18.61 24.71
CA LEU A 40 -12.05 -19.75 23.80
C LEU A 40 -12.14 -19.22 22.37
N LYS A 41 -11.01 -19.23 21.65
CA LYS A 41 -10.95 -18.86 20.24
C LYS A 41 -11.24 -20.09 19.39
N VAL A 42 -12.27 -20.02 18.55
CA VAL A 42 -12.67 -21.07 17.62
C VAL A 42 -12.52 -20.55 16.22
N LEU A 43 -11.72 -21.22 15.40
CA LEU A 43 -11.42 -20.79 14.04
C LEU A 43 -12.57 -21.15 13.09
N ASN A 44 -12.72 -20.36 12.03
CA ASN A 44 -13.75 -20.59 11.03
C ASN A 44 -13.53 -21.93 10.29
N ALA A 45 -14.62 -22.51 9.77
CA ALA A 45 -14.59 -23.83 9.13
C ALA A 45 -13.68 -23.87 7.89
N SER A 46 -13.66 -22.80 7.08
CA SER A 46 -12.79 -22.70 5.91
C SER A 46 -11.31 -22.78 6.27
N VAL A 47 -10.89 -22.05 7.30
CA VAL A 47 -9.51 -22.06 7.81
C VAL A 47 -9.17 -23.40 8.47
N SER A 48 -10.12 -23.97 9.21
CA SER A 48 -9.91 -25.24 9.92
C SER A 48 -9.86 -26.45 8.99
N ALA A 49 -10.37 -26.34 7.76
CA ALA A 49 -10.37 -27.40 6.75
C ALA A 49 -9.03 -27.55 6.01
N ASP A 50 -8.18 -26.52 5.99
CA ASP A 50 -6.87 -26.56 5.32
C ASP A 50 -5.89 -27.46 6.11
N PRO A 51 -5.43 -28.60 5.54
CA PRO A 51 -4.51 -29.51 6.21
C PRO A 51 -3.16 -28.86 6.57
N GLY A 52 -2.63 -27.99 5.70
CA GLY A 52 -1.37 -27.28 5.94
C GLY A 52 -1.51 -26.29 7.09
N PHE A 53 -2.62 -25.56 7.12
CA PHE A 53 -2.93 -24.66 8.24
C PHE A 53 -3.09 -25.43 9.55
N ARG A 54 -3.81 -26.56 9.57
CA ARG A 54 -3.97 -27.40 10.79
C ARG A 54 -2.63 -27.84 11.39
N GLN A 55 -1.67 -28.25 10.54
CA GLN A 55 -0.35 -28.65 10.99
C GLN A 55 0.43 -27.47 11.58
N ARG A 56 0.42 -26.31 10.91
CA ARG A 56 1.07 -25.09 11.39
C ARG A 56 0.44 -24.58 12.69
N PHE A 57 -0.89 -24.49 12.74
CA PHE A 57 -1.63 -24.11 13.94
C PHE A 57 -1.22 -24.93 15.16
N ARG A 58 -1.16 -26.26 15.03
CA ARG A 58 -0.72 -27.12 16.14
C ARG A 58 0.72 -26.79 16.54
N ARG A 59 1.65 -26.74 15.58
CA ARG A 59 3.06 -26.45 15.87
C ARG A 59 3.23 -25.09 16.57
N GLU A 60 2.61 -24.04 16.05
CA GLU A 60 2.71 -22.68 16.58
C GLU A 60 2.00 -22.54 17.92
N ALA A 61 0.83 -23.15 18.11
CA ALA A 61 0.13 -23.18 19.39
C ALA A 61 0.97 -23.85 20.49
N HIS A 62 1.66 -24.95 20.18
CA HIS A 62 2.54 -25.62 21.13
C HIS A 62 3.76 -24.77 21.49
N LEU A 63 4.36 -24.08 20.51
CA LEU A 63 5.47 -23.15 20.77
C LEU A 63 5.01 -21.96 21.62
N ALA A 64 3.88 -21.35 21.27
CA ALA A 64 3.33 -20.21 21.99
C ALA A 64 2.89 -20.59 23.42
N ALA A 65 2.43 -21.82 23.65
CA ALA A 65 2.10 -22.33 24.99
C ALA A 65 3.33 -22.43 25.92
N THR A 66 4.57 -22.44 25.38
CA THR A 66 5.79 -22.38 26.20
C THR A 66 6.13 -20.98 26.72
N LEU A 67 5.42 -19.94 26.25
CA LEU A 67 5.70 -18.56 26.60
C LEU A 67 5.04 -18.19 27.93
N GLU A 68 5.77 -18.37 29.02
CA GLU A 68 5.40 -17.90 30.34
C GLU A 68 6.02 -16.52 30.64
N HIS A 69 5.22 -15.46 30.51
CA HIS A 69 5.67 -14.09 30.74
C HIS A 69 4.49 -13.24 31.26
N PRO A 70 4.72 -12.30 32.21
CA PRO A 70 3.64 -11.48 32.79
C PRO A 70 2.84 -10.68 31.74
N HIS A 71 3.48 -10.27 30.65
CA HIS A 71 2.85 -9.48 29.59
C HIS A 71 2.47 -10.29 28.36
N ILE A 72 2.34 -11.62 28.47
CA ILE A 72 1.86 -12.51 27.39
C ILE A 72 0.58 -13.21 27.86
N VAL A 73 -0.45 -13.22 27.02
CA VAL A 73 -1.67 -13.97 27.28
C VAL A 73 -1.35 -15.47 27.24
N SER A 74 -1.46 -16.13 28.39
CA SER A 74 -1.18 -17.56 28.49
C SER A 74 -2.19 -18.39 27.69
N ILE A 75 -1.67 -19.33 26.89
CA ILE A 75 -2.44 -20.37 26.22
C ILE A 75 -2.51 -21.58 27.16
N TYR A 76 -3.71 -22.12 27.39
CA TYR A 76 -3.90 -23.27 28.28
C TYR A 76 -4.06 -24.58 27.53
N ASP A 77 -4.75 -24.56 26.39
CA ASP A 77 -5.04 -25.77 25.63
C ASP A 77 -5.41 -25.41 24.19
N CYS A 78 -5.24 -26.35 23.27
CA CYS A 78 -5.69 -26.21 21.88
C CYS A 78 -6.04 -27.57 21.30
N GLY A 79 -6.91 -27.59 20.30
CA GLY A 79 -7.34 -28.85 19.71
C GLY A 79 -8.19 -28.69 18.47
N ASP A 80 -8.83 -29.80 18.13
CA ASP A 80 -9.84 -29.92 17.09
C ASP A 80 -11.11 -30.47 17.72
N ASP A 81 -12.26 -29.91 17.36
CA ASP A 81 -13.57 -30.42 17.74
C ASP A 81 -14.50 -30.35 16.53
N ASN A 82 -14.94 -31.51 16.05
CA ASN A 82 -15.77 -31.63 14.84
C ASN A 82 -15.19 -30.90 13.61
N GLY A 83 -13.88 -30.96 13.42
CA GLY A 83 -13.19 -30.32 12.30
C GLY A 83 -12.94 -28.81 12.48
N LEU A 84 -13.33 -28.22 13.62
CA LEU A 84 -13.02 -26.84 13.96
C LEU A 84 -11.83 -26.79 14.90
N LEU A 85 -10.82 -26.01 14.53
CA LEU A 85 -9.67 -25.75 15.39
C LEU A 85 -10.08 -24.77 16.50
N TRP A 86 -9.61 -25.03 17.72
CA TRP A 86 -9.90 -24.19 18.87
C TRP A 86 -8.68 -24.02 19.78
N MET A 87 -8.68 -22.95 20.57
CA MET A 87 -7.68 -22.63 21.56
C MET A 87 -8.31 -21.98 22.78
N SER A 88 -7.95 -22.46 23.97
CA SER A 88 -8.32 -21.84 25.23
C SER A 88 -7.15 -21.05 25.80
N MET A 89 -7.43 -19.83 26.27
CA MET A 89 -6.43 -18.88 26.74
C MET A 89 -6.94 -18.11 27.96
N ARG A 90 -6.05 -17.34 28.60
CA ARG A 90 -6.42 -16.43 29.70
C ARG A 90 -7.53 -15.51 29.23
N LEU A 91 -8.64 -15.49 29.98
CA LEU A 91 -9.64 -14.46 29.85
C LEU A 91 -9.11 -13.19 30.53
N VAL A 92 -8.81 -12.16 29.73
CA VAL A 92 -8.40 -10.85 30.25
C VAL A 92 -9.65 -10.04 30.60
N ARG A 93 -9.71 -9.50 31.81
CA ARG A 93 -10.84 -8.69 32.30
C ARG A 93 -10.54 -7.21 32.07
N GLY A 94 -10.97 -6.68 30.94
CA GLY A 94 -10.78 -5.27 30.62
C GLY A 94 -11.01 -4.96 29.15
N THR A 95 -10.13 -4.12 28.58
CA THR A 95 -10.30 -3.59 27.22
C THR A 95 -9.11 -3.92 26.32
N SER A 96 -9.21 -3.58 25.03
CA SER A 96 -8.09 -3.64 24.10
C SER A 96 -7.50 -2.24 23.90
N VAL A 97 -6.22 -2.16 23.53
CA VAL A 97 -5.60 -0.89 23.13
C VAL A 97 -6.29 -0.33 21.88
N ALA A 98 -6.85 -1.18 21.00
CA ALA A 98 -7.66 -0.71 19.88
C ALA A 98 -8.86 0.14 20.32
N GLN A 99 -9.54 -0.24 21.40
CA GLN A 99 -10.63 0.56 21.97
C GLN A 99 -10.11 1.87 22.55
N LEU A 100 -8.99 1.85 23.27
CA LEU A 100 -8.38 3.07 23.81
C LEU A 100 -7.98 4.07 22.71
N VAL A 101 -7.50 3.58 21.57
CA VAL A 101 -7.19 4.41 20.39
C VAL A 101 -8.46 4.99 19.79
N ALA A 102 -9.53 4.20 19.67
CA ALA A 102 -10.82 4.68 19.16
C ALA A 102 -11.40 5.81 20.02
N ASP A 103 -11.20 5.74 21.34
CA ASP A 103 -11.64 6.75 22.30
C ASP A 103 -10.71 7.98 22.35
N ALA A 104 -9.55 7.92 21.71
CA ALA A 104 -8.51 8.97 21.69
C ALA A 104 -8.09 9.35 20.26
N PRO A 105 -8.98 9.96 19.45
CA PRO A 105 -8.72 10.26 18.03
C PRO A 105 -7.60 11.29 17.80
N GLN A 106 -7.21 12.04 18.83
CA GLN A 106 -6.09 12.99 18.80
C GLN A 106 -4.80 12.41 19.40
N GLY A 107 -4.80 11.09 19.67
CA GLY A 107 -3.72 10.40 20.37
C GLY A 107 -3.90 10.35 21.88
N MET A 108 -3.21 9.40 22.49
CA MET A 108 -3.27 9.10 23.92
C MET A 108 -2.24 9.92 24.72
N PRO A 109 -2.39 10.06 26.05
CA PRO A 109 -1.37 10.65 26.90
C PRO A 109 -0.04 9.89 26.81
N VAL A 110 1.06 10.62 26.65
CA VAL A 110 2.42 10.05 26.51
C VAL A 110 2.77 9.03 27.61
N PRO A 111 2.49 9.27 28.91
CA PRO A 111 2.78 8.28 29.95
C PRO A 111 2.07 6.95 29.73
N THR A 112 0.80 7.00 29.31
CA THR A 112 0.00 5.80 29.00
C THR A 112 0.57 5.05 27.81
N VAL A 113 0.93 5.77 26.73
CA VAL A 113 1.55 5.17 25.54
C VAL A 113 2.85 4.45 25.91
N LEU A 114 3.74 5.11 26.66
CA LEU A 114 5.01 4.53 27.07
C LEU A 114 4.86 3.31 27.97
N ALA A 115 3.85 3.26 28.84
CA ALA A 115 3.55 2.08 29.65
C ALA A 115 3.18 0.87 28.77
N VAL A 116 2.23 1.05 27.86
CA VAL A 116 1.79 0.01 26.92
C VAL A 116 2.95 -0.49 26.05
N LEU A 117 3.73 0.43 25.47
CA LEU A 117 4.84 0.09 24.59
C LEU A 117 5.95 -0.66 25.33
N ARG A 118 6.26 -0.28 26.58
CA ARG A 118 7.30 -0.93 27.38
C ARG A 118 6.95 -2.37 27.70
N ASP A 119 5.72 -2.62 28.12
CA ASP A 119 5.26 -3.97 28.46
C ASP A 119 5.16 -4.85 27.22
N THR A 120 4.67 -4.29 26.11
CA THR A 120 4.62 -4.98 24.81
C THR A 120 6.01 -5.32 24.29
N ALA A 121 6.97 -4.38 24.36
CA ALA A 121 8.35 -4.62 23.93
C ALA A 121 9.02 -5.74 24.73
N ARG A 122 8.81 -5.78 26.04
CA ARG A 122 9.32 -6.87 26.91
C ARG A 122 8.76 -8.23 26.51
N ALA A 123 7.47 -8.29 26.19
CA ALA A 123 6.82 -9.52 25.71
C ALA A 123 7.38 -9.98 24.36
N LEU A 124 7.53 -9.06 23.40
CA LEU A 124 8.07 -9.36 22.07
C LEU A 124 9.51 -9.86 22.16
N ASP A 125 10.39 -9.13 22.83
CA ASP A 125 11.80 -9.52 22.97
C ASP A 125 11.95 -10.86 23.72
N PHE A 126 11.04 -11.17 24.65
CA PHE A 126 11.00 -12.47 25.32
C PHE A 126 10.69 -13.63 24.37
N GLY A 127 9.77 -13.42 23.42
CA GLY A 127 9.47 -14.36 22.34
C GLY A 127 10.65 -14.49 21.36
N HIS A 128 11.26 -13.37 20.96
CA HIS A 128 12.38 -13.35 20.01
C HIS A 128 13.58 -14.15 20.51
N ARG A 129 13.92 -14.04 21.80
CA ARG A 129 15.00 -14.85 22.42
C ARG A 129 14.74 -16.36 22.39
N ARG A 130 13.50 -16.78 22.11
CA ARG A 130 13.08 -18.18 21.95
C ARG A 130 12.82 -18.56 20.49
N GLY A 131 13.18 -17.68 19.54
CA GLY A 131 13.00 -17.91 18.11
C GLY A 131 11.54 -17.78 17.65
N ILE A 132 10.69 -17.10 18.42
CA ILE A 132 9.28 -16.88 18.08
C ILE A 132 9.07 -15.42 17.72
N VAL A 133 8.65 -15.17 16.48
CA VAL A 133 8.26 -13.84 15.97
C VAL A 133 6.72 -13.75 15.99
N HIS A 134 6.17 -12.64 16.45
CA HIS A 134 4.73 -12.44 16.64
C HIS A 134 3.99 -12.27 15.30
N ARG A 135 4.52 -11.47 14.37
CA ARG A 135 4.05 -11.23 12.99
C ARG A 135 2.73 -10.46 12.84
N ASP A 136 1.98 -10.22 13.91
CA ASP A 136 0.73 -9.44 13.88
C ASP A 136 0.63 -8.44 15.04
N VAL A 137 1.67 -7.62 15.27
CA VAL A 137 1.64 -6.62 16.35
C VAL A 137 0.77 -5.43 15.93
N LYS A 138 -0.32 -5.20 16.67
CA LYS A 138 -1.29 -4.11 16.44
C LYS A 138 -2.13 -3.84 17.70
N PRO A 139 -2.81 -2.68 17.81
CA PRO A 139 -3.63 -2.34 18.98
C PRO A 139 -4.67 -3.41 19.36
N GLY A 140 -5.23 -4.12 18.37
CA GLY A 140 -6.25 -5.15 18.60
C GLY A 140 -5.73 -6.40 19.32
N ASN A 141 -4.42 -6.63 19.31
CA ASN A 141 -3.78 -7.78 19.96
C ASN A 141 -3.17 -7.43 21.32
N ILE A 142 -3.27 -6.17 21.75
CA ILE A 142 -2.82 -5.72 23.08
C ILE A 142 -4.03 -5.51 23.98
N LEU A 143 -4.08 -6.23 25.08
CA LEU A 143 -5.18 -6.20 26.05
C LEU A 143 -4.71 -5.53 27.34
N ILE A 144 -5.59 -4.76 27.97
CA ILE A 144 -5.40 -4.16 29.29
C ILE A 144 -6.33 -4.88 30.27
N ASP A 145 -5.75 -5.59 31.22
CA ASP A 145 -6.47 -6.14 32.37
C ASP A 145 -6.70 -5.02 33.38
N THR A 146 -7.95 -4.57 33.51
CA THR A 146 -8.32 -3.45 34.38
C THR A 146 -8.42 -3.84 35.85
N GLU A 147 -8.49 -5.14 36.18
CA GLU A 147 -8.56 -5.60 37.57
C GLU A 147 -7.19 -5.55 38.25
N ILE A 148 -6.12 -5.75 37.47
CA ILE A 148 -4.74 -5.78 37.96
C ILE A 148 -3.81 -4.75 37.28
N ASP A 149 -4.38 -3.86 36.48
CA ASP A 149 -3.69 -2.80 35.73
C ASP A 149 -2.47 -3.30 34.94
N GLN A 150 -2.70 -4.32 34.09
CA GLN A 150 -1.63 -5.01 33.38
C GLN A 150 -1.86 -5.02 31.86
N THR A 151 -0.81 -4.69 31.09
CA THR A 151 -0.78 -4.86 29.63
C THR A 151 -0.38 -6.28 29.26
N LEU A 152 -1.14 -6.95 28.40
CA LEU A 152 -0.86 -8.29 27.89
C LEU A 152 -0.94 -8.34 26.36
N LEU A 153 0.06 -8.96 25.74
CA LEU A 153 0.12 -9.28 24.32
C LEU A 153 -0.53 -10.64 24.06
N GLY A 154 -1.58 -10.68 23.24
CA GLY A 154 -2.27 -11.89 22.81
C GLY A 154 -1.95 -12.30 21.36
N ASP A 155 -2.46 -13.45 20.94
CA ASP A 155 -2.39 -13.93 19.53
C ASP A 155 -0.97 -14.16 18.97
N PHE A 156 -0.01 -14.57 19.81
CA PHE A 156 1.35 -14.92 19.37
C PHE A 156 1.37 -15.92 18.21
N GLY A 157 1.89 -15.49 17.06
CA GLY A 157 2.42 -16.35 15.99
C GLY A 157 1.40 -17.15 15.18
N ILE A 158 0.15 -17.31 15.62
CA ILE A 158 -0.81 -18.27 15.04
C ILE A 158 -1.53 -17.71 13.80
N ALA A 159 -1.48 -16.39 13.59
CA ALA A 159 -2.38 -15.71 12.67
C ALA A 159 -1.87 -15.57 11.21
N ARG A 160 -0.58 -15.82 10.92
CA ARG A 160 -0.01 -15.25 9.69
C ARG A 160 1.11 -16.00 8.97
N GLN A 161 1.13 -17.33 9.05
CA GLN A 161 1.91 -18.15 8.11
C GLN A 161 1.01 -18.77 7.01
N ILE A 162 0.06 -17.99 6.50
CA ILE A 162 -0.49 -18.20 5.16
C ILE A 162 0.52 -17.53 4.24
N GLY A 163 1.43 -18.27 3.61
CA GLY A 163 2.28 -17.70 2.55
C GLY A 163 3.79 -17.91 2.58
N ALA A 164 4.37 -18.50 3.63
CA ALA A 164 5.84 -18.53 3.75
C ALA A 164 6.54 -19.62 2.91
N ASP A 165 5.83 -20.68 2.50
CA ASP A 165 6.39 -21.75 1.64
C ASP A 165 5.53 -22.03 0.39
N ASP A 166 4.21 -21.80 0.46
CA ASP A 166 3.32 -21.71 -0.69
C ASP A 166 2.83 -20.27 -0.73
N GLY A 167 3.12 -19.55 -1.82
CA GLY A 167 2.90 -18.11 -1.95
C GLY A 167 1.60 -17.62 -1.31
N LEU A 168 1.68 -16.42 -0.72
CA LEU A 168 0.69 -15.71 0.09
C LEU A 168 -0.77 -15.65 -0.46
N THR A 169 -1.13 -16.28 -1.57
CA THR A 169 -2.31 -15.96 -2.40
C THR A 169 -3.24 -17.14 -2.74
N ALA A 170 -3.01 -18.36 -2.21
CA ALA A 170 -3.71 -19.56 -2.70
C ALA A 170 -5.21 -19.74 -2.34
N ALA A 171 -5.84 -18.89 -1.53
CA ALA A 171 -7.16 -19.22 -0.96
C ALA A 171 -8.22 -18.09 -0.88
N GLY A 172 -8.13 -17.03 -1.70
CA GLY A 172 -9.27 -16.12 -2.00
C GLY A 172 -9.99 -15.46 -0.80
N THR A 173 -9.47 -15.58 0.42
CA THR A 173 -10.10 -15.10 1.65
C THR A 173 -9.02 -14.39 2.46
N PHE A 174 -8.68 -13.16 2.06
CA PHE A 174 -7.65 -12.41 2.78
C PHE A 174 -8.22 -11.80 4.05
N ILE A 175 -7.80 -12.34 5.19
CA ILE A 175 -8.18 -11.88 6.52
C ILE A 175 -6.94 -11.24 7.14
N GLY A 176 -6.78 -9.92 7.01
CA GLY A 176 -5.64 -9.23 7.61
C GLY A 176 -5.65 -7.72 7.41
N THR A 177 -5.16 -7.01 8.43
CA THR A 177 -4.97 -5.56 8.44
C THR A 177 -3.51 -5.26 8.08
N PHE A 178 -3.26 -4.54 6.98
CA PHE A 178 -1.89 -4.30 6.49
C PHE A 178 -1.17 -3.11 7.14
N ASP A 179 -1.90 -2.31 7.91
CA ASP A 179 -1.49 -1.01 8.47
C ASP A 179 -0.26 -1.03 9.41
N TYR A 180 0.21 -2.21 9.79
CA TYR A 180 1.37 -2.39 10.69
C TYR A 180 2.39 -3.37 10.11
N CYS A 181 2.25 -3.79 8.86
CA CYS A 181 3.15 -4.78 8.27
C CYS A 181 4.51 -4.18 7.98
N SER A 182 5.56 -4.91 8.33
CA SER A 182 6.90 -4.58 7.88
C SER A 182 7.07 -4.84 6.37
N PRO A 183 7.99 -4.13 5.69
CA PRO A 183 8.32 -4.35 4.28
C PRO A 183 8.61 -5.83 3.97
N GLU A 184 9.41 -6.49 4.80
CA GLU A 184 9.79 -7.89 4.63
C GLU A 184 8.61 -8.87 4.75
N GLN A 185 7.56 -8.52 5.52
CA GLN A 185 6.32 -9.29 5.57
C GLN A 185 5.49 -9.14 4.29
N LEU A 186 5.58 -7.99 3.62
CA LEU A 186 4.88 -7.74 2.35
C LEU A 186 5.63 -8.36 1.17
N SER A 187 6.96 -8.41 1.24
CA SER A 187 7.83 -9.01 0.22
C SER A 187 8.11 -10.50 0.43
N ALA A 188 7.51 -11.13 1.44
CA ALA A 188 7.70 -12.55 1.80
C ALA A 188 9.17 -12.95 2.03
N HIS A 189 9.97 -12.04 2.59
CA HIS A 189 11.35 -12.34 3.00
C HIS A 189 11.40 -13.03 4.38
N GLU A 190 12.57 -13.55 4.75
CA GLU A 190 12.76 -14.10 6.10
C GLU A 190 12.48 -13.04 7.17
N LEU A 191 11.69 -13.44 8.18
CA LEU A 191 11.26 -12.57 9.26
C LEU A 191 12.08 -12.86 10.52
N ASP A 192 12.59 -11.80 11.14
CA ASP A 192 13.17 -11.83 12.48
C ASP A 192 12.41 -10.89 13.43
N GLY A 193 12.92 -10.70 14.66
CA GLY A 193 12.28 -9.83 15.65
C GLY A 193 12.14 -8.36 15.22
N ARG A 194 12.88 -7.91 14.19
CA ARG A 194 12.83 -6.53 13.68
C ARG A 194 11.57 -6.27 12.86
N SER A 195 10.89 -7.31 12.38
CA SER A 195 9.56 -7.18 11.79
C SER A 195 8.54 -6.75 12.84
N ASP A 196 8.58 -7.37 14.03
CA ASP A 196 7.72 -6.98 15.15
C ASP A 196 8.09 -5.59 15.71
N GLN A 197 9.38 -5.23 15.71
CA GLN A 197 9.82 -3.89 16.09
C GLN A 197 9.26 -2.81 15.15
N TYR A 198 9.23 -3.07 13.84
CA TYR A 198 8.62 -2.16 12.88
C TYR A 198 7.12 -2.01 13.14
N SER A 199 6.39 -3.12 13.33
CA SER A 199 4.97 -3.09 13.66
C SER A 199 4.68 -2.37 14.98
N LEU A 200 5.54 -2.55 15.99
CA LEU A 200 5.49 -1.83 17.26
C LEU A 200 5.70 -0.32 17.06
N ALA A 201 6.58 0.08 16.14
CA ALA A 201 6.78 1.49 15.79
C ALA A 201 5.54 2.07 15.06
N CYS A 202 4.92 1.34 14.15
CA CYS A 202 3.66 1.76 13.53
C CYS A 202 2.56 1.95 14.57
N MET A 203 2.45 1.00 15.51
CA MET A 203 1.51 1.11 16.63
C MET A 203 1.83 2.33 17.49
N ALA A 204 3.10 2.56 17.88
CA ALA A 204 3.50 3.71 18.67
C ALA A 204 3.11 5.04 18.03
N ALA A 205 3.32 5.19 16.72
CA ALA A 205 2.89 6.38 15.97
C ALA A 205 1.38 6.61 16.07
N GLN A 206 0.58 5.54 15.94
CA GLN A 206 -0.87 5.63 16.09
C GLN A 206 -1.31 5.92 17.52
N LEU A 207 -0.71 5.29 18.53
CA LEU A 207 -1.05 5.60 19.93
C LEU A 207 -0.75 7.07 20.26
N LEU A 208 0.34 7.61 19.71
CA LEU A 208 0.72 9.00 19.92
C LEU A 208 -0.17 9.99 19.17
N THR A 209 -0.63 9.69 17.96
CA THR A 209 -1.30 10.68 17.09
C THR A 209 -2.79 10.42 16.88
N GLY A 210 -3.29 9.25 17.26
CA GLY A 210 -4.62 8.75 16.88
C GLY A 210 -4.68 8.18 15.46
N CYS A 211 -3.62 8.41 14.67
CA CYS A 211 -3.57 8.15 13.23
C CYS A 211 -2.46 7.16 12.89
N LYS A 212 -2.74 6.19 12.02
CA LYS A 212 -1.69 5.29 11.50
C LYS A 212 -0.61 6.10 10.78
N PRO A 213 0.67 5.69 10.79
CA PRO A 213 1.74 6.44 10.14
C PRO A 213 1.54 6.48 8.62
N PHE A 214 1.20 5.36 8.01
CA PHE A 214 0.90 5.30 6.59
C PHE A 214 -0.61 5.16 6.41
N GLN A 215 -1.17 6.08 5.64
CA GLN A 215 -2.59 6.12 5.32
C GLN A 215 -2.73 6.22 3.81
N GLY A 216 -3.74 5.53 3.30
CA GLY A 216 -4.06 5.55 1.90
C GLY A 216 -5.47 5.06 1.71
N PRO A 217 -6.13 5.48 0.64
CA PRO A 217 -7.51 5.08 0.38
C PRO A 217 -7.61 3.61 -0.08
N THR A 218 -6.49 2.96 -0.40
CA THR A 218 -6.43 1.52 -0.74
C THR A 218 -5.38 0.78 0.08
N VAL A 219 -5.56 -0.54 0.21
CA VAL A 219 -4.56 -1.46 0.76
C VAL A 219 -3.25 -1.39 -0.03
N ALA A 220 -3.31 -1.27 -1.36
CA ALA A 220 -2.11 -1.19 -2.21
C ALA A 220 -1.30 0.09 -1.93
N THR A 221 -1.97 1.23 -1.75
CA THR A 221 -1.31 2.49 -1.36
C THR A 221 -0.64 2.37 0.00
N ILE A 222 -1.31 1.74 0.97
CA ILE A 222 -0.75 1.50 2.30
C ILE A 222 0.43 0.53 2.22
N MET A 223 0.34 -0.54 1.42
CA MET A 223 1.45 -1.47 1.17
C MET A 223 2.65 -0.78 0.51
N LYS A 224 2.42 -0.01 -0.56
CA LYS A 224 3.45 0.79 -1.23
C LYS A 224 4.11 1.75 -0.26
N ALA A 225 3.33 2.41 0.59
CA ALA A 225 3.87 3.29 1.62
C ALA A 225 4.74 2.55 2.64
N HIS A 226 4.31 1.36 3.07
CA HIS A 226 5.14 0.50 3.89
C HIS A 226 6.42 0.06 3.18
N LEU A 227 6.38 -0.26 1.89
CA LEU A 227 7.53 -0.75 1.10
C LEU A 227 8.55 0.34 0.77
N VAL A 228 8.12 1.51 0.28
CA VAL A 228 9.02 2.48 -0.37
C VAL A 228 8.89 3.92 0.14
N ASP A 229 7.75 4.35 0.68
CA ASP A 229 7.60 5.76 1.08
C ASP A 229 8.37 6.07 2.37
N PRO A 230 9.02 7.25 2.49
CA PRO A 230 9.72 7.62 3.71
C PRO A 230 8.74 7.71 4.91
N PRO A 231 9.19 7.37 6.14
CA PRO A 231 8.37 7.56 7.34
C PRO A 231 7.88 9.02 7.49
N PRO A 232 6.60 9.25 7.84
CA PRO A 232 6.09 10.59 8.08
C PRO A 232 6.71 11.22 9.33
N SER A 233 6.71 12.56 9.41
CA SER A 233 7.05 13.28 10.64
C SER A 233 5.90 13.15 11.65
N ILE A 234 6.16 12.47 12.76
CA ILE A 234 5.17 12.24 13.82
C ILE A 234 4.97 13.53 14.62
N SER A 235 6.03 14.33 14.80
CA SER A 235 5.93 15.63 15.45
C SER A 235 5.12 16.64 14.62
N ALA A 236 5.10 16.52 13.28
CA ALA A 236 4.21 17.31 12.44
C ALA A 236 2.73 16.87 12.56
N MET A 237 2.48 15.57 12.73
CA MET A 237 1.13 15.02 12.96
C MET A 237 0.58 15.41 14.34
N ARG A 238 1.46 15.54 15.35
CA ARG A 238 1.10 15.95 16.71
C ARG A 238 2.10 17.00 17.26
N PRO A 239 1.85 18.29 16.99
CA PRO A 239 2.80 19.38 17.30
C PRO A 239 3.10 19.63 18.79
N ASP A 240 2.33 19.08 19.73
CA ASP A 240 2.64 19.15 21.17
C ASP A 240 3.77 18.20 21.60
N LEU A 241 4.20 17.27 20.73
CA LEU A 241 5.30 16.37 21.02
C LEU A 241 6.67 16.98 20.67
N SER A 242 7.72 16.51 21.34
CA SER A 242 9.10 16.91 21.06
C SER A 242 9.50 16.51 19.63
N PRO A 243 10.05 17.42 18.79
CA PRO A 243 10.58 17.07 17.47
C PRO A 243 11.69 16.02 17.48
N ALA A 244 12.33 15.80 18.64
CA ALA A 244 13.35 14.78 18.83
C ALA A 244 12.85 13.33 18.57
N ILE A 245 11.52 13.11 18.50
CA ILE A 245 10.94 11.80 18.18
C ILE A 245 11.09 11.42 16.71
N ASP A 246 11.17 12.39 15.79
CA ASP A 246 11.16 12.10 14.36
C ASP A 246 12.37 11.28 13.91
N PRO A 247 13.62 11.57 14.34
CA PRO A 247 14.76 10.70 14.06
C PRO A 247 14.60 9.27 14.62
N VAL A 248 13.90 9.11 15.75
CA VAL A 248 13.63 7.79 16.34
C VAL A 248 12.67 7.01 15.45
N PHE A 249 11.58 7.63 14.98
CA PHE A 249 10.64 7.00 14.05
C PHE A 249 11.26 6.74 12.67
N LEU A 250 12.09 7.65 12.17
CA LEU A 250 12.81 7.47 10.91
C LEU A 250 13.67 6.19 10.94
N ARG A 251 14.39 5.95 12.04
CA ARG A 251 15.17 4.72 12.23
C ARG A 251 14.28 3.50 12.47
N ALA A 252 13.27 3.62 13.32
CA ALA A 252 12.39 2.52 13.69
C ALA A 252 11.54 1.99 12.54
N LEU A 253 11.21 2.86 11.57
CA LEU A 253 10.43 2.56 10.36
C LEU A 253 11.29 2.49 9.09
N ALA A 254 12.62 2.35 9.24
CA ALA A 254 13.52 2.15 8.11
C ALA A 254 13.10 0.92 7.29
N LYS A 255 13.21 1.00 5.96
CA LYS A 255 12.71 -0.06 5.08
C LYS A 255 13.56 -1.32 5.19
N THR A 256 14.87 -1.14 5.28
CA THR A 256 15.83 -2.22 5.51
C THR A 256 15.85 -2.63 6.99
N PRO A 257 15.59 -3.90 7.36
CA PRO A 257 15.62 -4.34 8.77
C PRO A 257 16.93 -4.04 9.48
N GLY A 258 18.08 -4.13 8.78
CA GLY A 258 19.41 -3.85 9.32
C GLY A 258 19.65 -2.43 9.82
N GLU A 259 18.84 -1.47 9.37
CA GLU A 259 18.96 -0.06 9.76
C GLU A 259 18.16 0.27 11.03
N ARG A 260 17.28 -0.65 11.47
CA ARG A 260 16.37 -0.45 12.60
C ARG A 260 17.07 -0.63 13.95
N TYR A 261 16.28 -0.52 15.02
CA TYR A 261 16.72 -0.90 16.36
C TYR A 261 16.84 -2.43 16.45
N PRO A 262 17.88 -2.96 17.10
CA PRO A 262 18.09 -4.41 17.17
C PRO A 262 17.10 -5.13 18.10
N SER A 263 16.38 -4.41 18.97
CA SER A 263 15.33 -4.96 19.84
C SER A 263 14.15 -4.00 19.99
N CYS A 264 12.98 -4.53 20.37
CA CYS A 264 11.80 -3.71 20.66
C CYS A 264 12.05 -2.79 21.87
N ALA A 265 12.74 -3.29 22.91
CA ALA A 265 13.04 -2.52 24.10
C ALA A 265 13.96 -1.32 23.82
N GLU A 266 14.95 -1.47 22.93
CA GLU A 266 15.83 -0.35 22.54
C GLU A 266 15.08 0.75 21.79
N PHE A 267 14.17 0.37 20.88
CA PHE A 267 13.29 1.34 20.23
C PHE A 267 12.45 2.11 21.26
N VAL A 268 11.78 1.41 22.18
CA VAL A 268 10.94 2.06 23.19
C VAL A 268 11.75 2.93 24.14
N HIS A 269 12.98 2.53 24.48
CA HIS A 269 13.88 3.34 25.28
C HIS A 269 14.27 4.64 24.56
N ALA A 270 14.68 4.55 23.29
CA ALA A 270 15.03 5.72 22.47
C ALA A 270 13.83 6.69 22.35
N LEU A 271 12.63 6.15 22.12
CA LEU A 271 11.40 6.95 22.05
C LEU A 271 11.10 7.65 23.38
N SER A 272 11.28 6.98 24.52
CA SER A 272 11.07 7.55 25.85
C SER A 272 12.03 8.71 26.14
N VAL A 273 13.29 8.60 25.72
CA VAL A 273 14.30 9.67 25.87
C VAL A 273 13.94 10.87 24.99
N ALA A 274 13.58 10.62 23.73
CA ALA A 274 13.17 11.67 22.80
C ALA A 274 11.94 12.44 23.29
N LEU A 275 10.91 11.75 23.79
CA LEU A 275 9.69 12.37 24.34
C LEU A 275 9.96 13.21 25.60
N SER A 276 11.04 12.93 26.33
CA SER A 276 11.43 13.67 27.53
C SER A 276 12.37 14.86 27.22
N THR A 277 12.79 15.02 25.97
CA THR A 277 13.71 16.09 25.56
C THR A 277 12.93 17.41 25.38
N PRO A 278 13.22 18.46 26.17
CA PRO A 278 12.52 19.74 26.06
C PRO A 278 12.71 20.35 24.67
N THR A 279 11.62 20.83 24.07
CA THR A 279 11.70 21.64 22.83
C THR A 279 12.41 22.95 23.17
N PRO A 280 13.51 23.33 22.46
CA PRO A 280 14.10 24.64 22.62
C PRO A 280 13.04 25.70 22.33
N ALA A 281 12.77 26.59 23.28
CA ALA A 281 11.85 27.70 23.05
C ALA A 281 12.43 28.57 21.92
N THR A 282 11.77 28.58 20.76
CA THR A 282 12.05 29.56 19.71
C THR A 282 11.85 30.96 20.32
N PRO A 283 12.85 31.86 20.29
CA PRO A 283 12.64 33.23 20.73
C PRO A 283 11.52 33.85 19.89
N ALA A 284 10.52 34.45 20.55
CA ALA A 284 9.43 35.12 19.85
C ALA A 284 9.99 36.15 18.84
N PRO A 285 9.49 36.18 17.59
CA PRO A 285 9.87 37.23 16.66
C PRO A 285 9.40 38.57 17.21
N VAL A 286 10.32 39.53 17.34
CA VAL A 286 9.99 40.94 17.59
C VAL A 286 9.11 41.46 16.45
N PRO A 287 7.96 42.10 16.74
CA PRO A 287 7.05 42.56 15.70
C PRO A 287 7.68 43.71 14.91
N VAL A 288 7.90 43.49 13.62
CA VAL A 288 8.19 44.56 12.64
C VAL A 288 6.85 45.05 12.09
N ALA A 289 6.61 46.36 12.21
CA ALA A 289 5.36 47.01 11.80
C ALA A 289 5.12 46.90 10.28
N ALA A 290 3.89 46.54 9.90
CA ALA A 290 3.44 46.46 8.51
C ALA A 290 3.03 47.85 7.94
N PRO A 291 3.23 48.10 6.63
CA PRO A 291 2.74 49.30 5.94
C PRO A 291 1.22 49.26 5.65
N PRO A 292 0.56 50.41 5.41
CA PRO A 292 -0.90 50.54 5.41
C PRO A 292 -1.61 49.99 4.15
N PRO A 293 -2.90 49.60 4.25
CA PRO A 293 -3.68 49.02 3.16
C PRO A 293 -4.28 50.06 2.20
N ALA A 294 -4.44 49.67 0.93
CA ALA A 294 -5.12 50.45 -0.12
C ALA A 294 -6.66 50.24 -0.08
N PRO A 295 -7.46 51.21 -0.58
CA PRO A 295 -8.92 51.23 -0.39
C PRO A 295 -9.68 50.30 -1.34
N SER A 296 -10.77 49.70 -0.83
CA SER A 296 -11.75 48.87 -1.56
C SER A 296 -12.94 49.69 -2.09
N PRO A 297 -13.54 49.34 -3.24
CA PRO A 297 -14.85 49.84 -3.65
C PRO A 297 -15.98 48.85 -3.29
N ALA A 298 -16.82 49.27 -2.35
CA ALA A 298 -18.25 48.93 -2.27
C ALA A 298 -19.00 50.19 -2.74
N ASP A 299 -20.11 50.19 -3.49
CA ASP A 299 -21.36 49.45 -3.34
C ASP A 299 -22.17 49.43 -4.67
N ALA A 300 -23.16 48.53 -4.70
CA ALA A 300 -24.28 48.31 -5.63
C ALA A 300 -24.11 46.99 -6.41
N TYR A 301 -24.80 45.89 -6.06
CA TYR A 301 -26.25 45.80 -5.90
C TYR A 301 -26.69 44.98 -4.68
N ALA A 302 -27.79 45.41 -4.08
CA ALA A 302 -28.42 44.86 -2.90
C ALA A 302 -29.43 43.72 -3.20
N GLN A 303 -29.37 42.71 -2.33
CA GLN A 303 -30.46 41.94 -1.71
C GLN A 303 -31.38 41.03 -2.54
N THR A 304 -31.23 39.72 -2.29
CA THR A 304 -32.36 38.87 -1.89
C THR A 304 -31.86 37.82 -0.89
N GLN A 305 -32.43 37.80 0.32
CA GLN A 305 -32.20 36.76 1.32
C GLN A 305 -32.91 35.46 0.90
N VAL A 306 -32.24 34.30 1.03
CA VAL A 306 -32.93 33.02 1.22
C VAL A 306 -32.21 32.21 2.29
N SER A 307 -33.05 31.69 3.18
CA SER A 307 -32.83 30.85 4.35
C SER A 307 -31.79 29.74 4.20
N SER A 308 -31.13 29.44 5.33
CA SER A 308 -30.43 28.18 5.60
C SER A 308 -31.37 27.00 5.36
N GLY A 309 -31.23 26.37 4.19
CA GLY A 309 -31.82 25.08 3.86
C GLY A 309 -30.74 24.01 3.88
N SER A 310 -31.05 22.90 4.53
CA SER A 310 -30.27 21.66 4.53
C SER A 310 -29.77 21.31 3.13
N ILE A 311 -28.48 21.00 2.99
CA ILE A 311 -27.94 20.40 1.77
C ILE A 311 -28.64 19.04 1.63
N PRO A 312 -29.44 18.81 0.57
CA PRO A 312 -30.00 17.49 0.35
C PRO A 312 -28.87 16.55 -0.04
N THR A 313 -28.75 15.45 0.69
CA THR A 313 -28.01 14.26 0.26
C THR A 313 -28.63 13.76 -1.04
N LEU A 314 -28.13 14.25 -2.18
CA LEU A 314 -28.37 13.65 -3.48
C LEU A 314 -27.59 12.34 -3.51
N VAL A 315 -28.23 11.26 -3.06
CA VAL A 315 -27.86 9.91 -3.47
C VAL A 315 -28.24 9.82 -4.96
N PRO A 316 -27.30 9.68 -5.91
CA PRO A 316 -27.66 9.55 -7.31
C PRO A 316 -28.35 8.20 -7.53
N SER A 317 -29.60 8.23 -7.99
CA SER A 317 -30.45 7.04 -8.18
C SER A 317 -30.34 6.40 -9.57
N HIS A 318 -29.28 6.64 -10.35
CA HIS A 318 -29.19 6.18 -11.74
C HIS A 318 -27.80 5.65 -12.14
N ILE A 319 -27.32 4.63 -11.44
CA ILE A 319 -26.20 3.78 -11.90
C ILE A 319 -26.74 2.37 -12.12
N GLU A 320 -26.71 1.91 -13.38
CA GLU A 320 -27.17 0.57 -13.75
C GLU A 320 -26.04 -0.44 -13.52
N PHE A 321 -26.09 -1.15 -12.39
CA PHE A 321 -25.23 -2.32 -12.16
C PHE A 321 -25.71 -3.48 -13.00
N VAL A 322 -24.81 -4.05 -13.81
CA VAL A 322 -25.13 -5.17 -14.69
C VAL A 322 -24.48 -6.44 -14.15
N GLY A 323 -25.29 -7.41 -13.73
CA GLY A 323 -24.80 -8.74 -13.33
C GLY A 323 -24.23 -8.85 -11.90
N ALA A 324 -23.72 -10.04 -11.57
CA ALA A 324 -23.13 -10.34 -10.28
C ALA A 324 -21.71 -9.75 -10.14
N ALA A 325 -21.21 -9.65 -8.91
CA ALA A 325 -19.80 -9.36 -8.68
C ALA A 325 -18.95 -10.50 -9.26
N GLN A 326 -17.93 -10.15 -10.03
CA GLN A 326 -16.99 -11.06 -10.66
C GLN A 326 -15.59 -10.82 -10.10
N GLU A 327 -14.83 -11.88 -9.93
CA GLU A 327 -13.45 -11.81 -9.47
C GLU A 327 -12.51 -11.52 -10.65
N PHE A 328 -11.67 -10.50 -10.50
CA PHE A 328 -10.62 -10.11 -11.43
C PHE A 328 -9.28 -10.46 -10.83
N THR A 329 -8.54 -11.33 -11.52
CA THR A 329 -7.17 -11.64 -11.14
C THR A 329 -6.21 -10.94 -12.08
N TYR A 330 -5.26 -10.19 -11.54
CA TYR A 330 -4.23 -9.50 -12.32
C TYR A 330 -2.86 -9.72 -11.71
N THR A 331 -1.83 -9.76 -12.54
CA THR A 331 -0.46 -10.00 -12.07
C THR A 331 0.32 -8.69 -12.06
N LEU A 332 0.83 -8.31 -10.88
CA LEU A 332 1.74 -7.18 -10.71
C LEU A 332 3.09 -7.72 -10.22
N SER A 333 4.17 -7.43 -10.93
CA SER A 333 5.53 -7.86 -10.55
C SER A 333 5.64 -9.35 -10.20
N GLY A 334 5.01 -10.21 -11.03
CA GLY A 334 4.99 -11.67 -10.83
C GLY A 334 4.00 -12.19 -9.77
N THR A 335 3.24 -11.32 -9.11
CA THR A 335 2.25 -11.70 -8.08
C THR A 335 0.82 -11.52 -8.59
N SER A 336 0.00 -12.57 -8.56
CA SER A 336 -1.42 -12.48 -8.91
C SER A 336 -2.28 -11.95 -7.75
N HIS A 337 -3.08 -10.93 -8.02
CA HIS A 337 -3.99 -10.23 -7.12
C HIS A 337 -5.43 -10.44 -7.56
N THR A 338 -6.36 -10.74 -6.64
CA THR A 338 -7.77 -10.93 -6.98
C THR A 338 -8.66 -9.88 -6.31
N VAL A 339 -9.55 -9.24 -7.07
CA VAL A 339 -10.53 -8.24 -6.60
C VAL A 339 -11.94 -8.57 -7.12
N ALA A 340 -12.97 -8.46 -6.27
CA ALA A 340 -14.36 -8.68 -6.67
C ALA A 340 -15.03 -7.36 -7.10
N LEU A 341 -15.41 -7.25 -8.38
CA LEU A 341 -15.97 -6.04 -9.00
C LEU A 341 -17.28 -6.37 -9.73
N ARG A 342 -18.25 -5.46 -9.70
CA ARG A 342 -19.53 -5.56 -10.43
C ARG A 342 -19.43 -4.88 -11.77
N ARG A 343 -20.03 -5.41 -12.83
CA ARG A 343 -19.96 -4.69 -14.12
C ARG A 343 -20.80 -3.43 -14.06
N ILE A 344 -20.26 -2.34 -14.57
CA ILE A 344 -20.96 -1.06 -14.74
C ILE A 344 -21.00 -0.69 -16.22
N ARG A 345 -22.09 -0.02 -16.61
CA ARG A 345 -22.27 0.50 -17.97
C ARG A 345 -22.08 2.02 -17.95
N ALA A 346 -21.01 2.51 -18.58
CA ALA A 346 -20.88 3.94 -18.84
C ALA A 346 -21.49 4.26 -20.22
N THR A 347 -22.65 4.92 -20.21
CA THR A 347 -23.31 5.43 -21.44
C THR A 347 -23.24 6.93 -21.50
N ARG A 348 -23.47 7.52 -22.68
CA ARG A 348 -23.63 8.98 -22.84
C ARG A 348 -24.70 9.57 -21.90
N ASP A 349 -25.67 8.76 -21.47
CA ASP A 349 -26.83 9.22 -20.70
C ASP A 349 -26.59 9.30 -19.17
N LEU A 350 -25.35 9.09 -18.70
CA LEU A 350 -25.00 9.32 -17.30
C LEU A 350 -25.00 10.83 -17.01
N PRO A 351 -25.61 11.30 -15.90
CA PRO A 351 -25.50 12.69 -15.49
C PRO A 351 -24.02 12.99 -15.22
N GLN A 352 -23.41 13.79 -16.10
CA GLN A 352 -21.99 14.22 -16.10
C GLN A 352 -20.98 13.35 -16.87
N HIS A 353 -21.39 12.29 -17.59
CA HIS A 353 -20.45 11.42 -18.35
C HIS A 353 -19.30 10.82 -17.49
N ARG A 354 -19.51 10.64 -16.18
CA ARG A 354 -18.50 10.23 -15.18
C ARG A 354 -18.81 8.86 -14.58
N VAL A 355 -17.77 8.07 -14.34
CA VAL A 355 -17.79 6.83 -13.53
C VAL A 355 -16.76 6.93 -12.40
N SER A 356 -17.20 6.74 -11.15
CA SER A 356 -16.38 6.93 -9.94
C SER A 356 -16.26 5.64 -9.11
N ALA A 357 -15.27 5.56 -8.22
CA ALA A 357 -15.23 4.50 -7.21
C ALA A 357 -16.09 4.88 -6.00
N GLY A 358 -16.97 3.97 -5.58
CA GLY A 358 -18.03 4.26 -4.59
C GLY A 358 -19.41 4.35 -5.22
N ASP A 359 -19.47 4.50 -6.55
CA ASP A 359 -20.60 4.10 -7.39
C ASP A 359 -20.66 2.55 -7.38
N LEU A 360 -21.09 1.98 -6.25
CA LEU A 360 -20.92 0.58 -5.79
C LEU A 360 -20.08 -0.37 -6.71
N GLY A 361 -18.75 -0.20 -6.67
CA GLY A 361 -17.77 -1.27 -6.94
C GLY A 361 -17.69 -1.79 -8.38
N GLY A 362 -17.63 -0.88 -9.35
CA GLY A 362 -17.72 -1.18 -10.78
C GLY A 362 -16.43 -1.60 -11.53
N TRP A 363 -16.52 -2.48 -12.52
CA TRP A 363 -15.56 -2.63 -13.63
C TRP A 363 -16.25 -2.46 -15.00
N VAL A 364 -15.52 -1.95 -15.99
CA VAL A 364 -15.97 -1.90 -17.38
C VAL A 364 -15.36 -3.07 -18.14
N ALA A 365 -16.17 -3.88 -18.84
CA ALA A 365 -15.76 -5.16 -19.42
C ALA A 365 -15.83 -5.26 -20.97
N SER A 366 -16.44 -4.29 -21.67
CA SER A 366 -16.53 -4.34 -23.13
C SER A 366 -16.59 -2.95 -23.79
N ALA A 367 -16.25 -2.93 -25.09
CA ALA A 367 -16.04 -1.75 -25.93
C ALA A 367 -17.18 -0.73 -26.06
N ASP A 368 -18.42 -1.09 -25.72
CA ASP A 368 -19.57 -0.17 -25.82
C ASP A 368 -19.63 0.86 -24.67
N ASN A 369 -18.67 0.83 -23.74
CA ASN A 369 -18.86 1.39 -22.41
C ASN A 369 -17.94 2.56 -22.01
N VAL A 370 -16.94 3.00 -22.79
CA VAL A 370 -16.25 4.30 -22.53
C VAL A 370 -15.80 4.97 -23.85
N VAL A 371 -16.65 5.81 -24.41
CA VAL A 371 -16.44 6.50 -25.69
C VAL A 371 -16.87 7.97 -25.62
N ASP A 372 -16.62 8.73 -26.69
CA ASP A 372 -16.89 10.17 -26.78
C ASP A 372 -16.24 10.98 -25.63
N GLN A 373 -17.00 11.72 -24.81
CA GLN A 373 -16.48 12.52 -23.68
C GLN A 373 -16.55 11.80 -22.32
N ALA A 374 -16.81 10.49 -22.31
CA ALA A 374 -16.94 9.72 -21.08
C ALA A 374 -15.60 9.62 -20.34
N TRP A 375 -15.64 9.65 -19.01
CA TRP A 375 -14.43 9.44 -18.23
C TRP A 375 -14.64 8.55 -17.00
N VAL A 376 -13.61 7.78 -16.69
CA VAL A 376 -13.51 6.83 -15.57
C VAL A 376 -12.47 7.39 -14.60
N GLY A 377 -12.83 7.55 -13.33
CA GLY A 377 -11.98 8.21 -12.33
C GLY A 377 -12.07 7.60 -10.94
N ASP A 378 -11.61 8.36 -9.96
CA ASP A 378 -11.40 7.97 -8.57
C ASP A 378 -10.56 6.69 -8.38
N GLN A 379 -11.17 5.51 -8.25
CA GLN A 379 -10.50 4.20 -8.10
C GLN A 379 -11.18 3.11 -8.95
N ALA A 380 -11.88 3.51 -10.02
CA ALA A 380 -12.65 2.60 -10.86
C ALA A 380 -11.74 1.75 -11.77
N TRP A 381 -12.23 0.57 -12.17
CA TRP A 381 -11.46 -0.42 -12.92
C TRP A 381 -11.96 -0.56 -14.36
N VAL A 382 -11.03 -0.55 -15.32
CA VAL A 382 -11.25 -0.86 -16.74
C VAL A 382 -10.46 -2.12 -17.04
N VAL A 383 -11.13 -3.28 -17.10
CA VAL A 383 -10.47 -4.59 -17.22
C VAL A 383 -11.25 -5.52 -18.16
N GLY A 384 -10.83 -6.77 -18.35
CA GLY A 384 -11.38 -7.61 -19.41
C GLY A 384 -10.95 -7.15 -20.80
N GLU A 385 -11.92 -7.07 -21.72
CA GLU A 385 -11.76 -6.63 -23.12
C GLU A 385 -12.35 -5.23 -23.33
N ALA A 386 -12.35 -4.41 -22.27
CA ALA A 386 -12.90 -3.07 -22.34
C ALA A 386 -12.09 -2.19 -23.30
N ARG A 387 -12.78 -1.30 -24.00
CA ARG A 387 -12.14 -0.32 -24.88
C ARG A 387 -12.46 1.09 -24.42
N VAL A 388 -11.42 1.90 -24.25
CA VAL A 388 -11.51 3.35 -24.01
C VAL A 388 -11.07 4.03 -25.30
N ALA A 389 -11.98 4.76 -25.94
CA ALA A 389 -11.74 5.32 -27.27
C ALA A 389 -12.27 6.76 -27.41
N ASP A 390 -12.07 7.35 -28.58
CA ASP A 390 -12.43 8.74 -28.89
C ASP A 390 -11.80 9.74 -27.92
N ASN A 391 -12.57 10.64 -27.29
CA ASN A 391 -12.07 11.62 -26.33
C ASN A 391 -12.21 11.18 -24.87
N ALA A 392 -12.45 9.88 -24.66
CA ALA A 392 -12.68 9.35 -23.33
C ALA A 392 -11.41 9.42 -22.48
N ALA A 393 -11.57 9.42 -21.16
CA ALA A 393 -10.44 9.52 -20.25
C ALA A 393 -10.50 8.53 -19.10
N VAL A 394 -9.35 8.01 -18.71
CA VAL A 394 -9.12 7.34 -17.42
C VAL A 394 -8.28 8.29 -16.58
N ARG A 395 -8.77 8.71 -15.42
CA ARG A 395 -8.19 9.82 -14.64
C ARG A 395 -8.12 9.47 -13.15
N ASP A 396 -7.64 10.41 -12.33
CA ASP A 396 -7.52 10.28 -10.88
C ASP A 396 -6.68 9.05 -10.48
N ASN A 397 -7.18 8.10 -9.68
CA ASN A 397 -6.45 6.88 -9.31
C ASN A 397 -7.10 5.63 -9.92
N ALA A 398 -7.69 5.75 -11.12
CA ALA A 398 -8.35 4.65 -11.81
C ALA A 398 -7.34 3.63 -12.38
N PHE A 399 -7.83 2.40 -12.56
CA PHE A 399 -7.02 1.23 -12.91
C PHE A 399 -7.41 0.70 -14.29
N VAL A 400 -6.42 0.43 -15.15
CA VAL A 400 -6.61 -0.23 -16.45
C VAL A 400 -5.75 -1.49 -16.52
N GLY A 401 -6.35 -2.65 -16.75
CA GLY A 401 -5.64 -3.93 -16.70
C GLY A 401 -6.28 -5.04 -17.53
N ASP A 402 -5.84 -6.27 -17.30
CA ASP A 402 -6.17 -7.46 -18.11
C ASP A 402 -5.85 -7.21 -19.59
N ARG A 403 -6.81 -7.31 -20.52
CA ARG A 403 -6.64 -7.06 -21.96
C ARG A 403 -7.35 -5.80 -22.43
N ALA A 404 -7.57 -4.84 -21.52
CA ALA A 404 -8.22 -3.59 -21.85
C ALA A 404 -7.39 -2.78 -22.87
N GLU A 405 -8.08 -2.12 -23.80
CA GLU A 405 -7.47 -1.36 -24.88
C GLU A 405 -7.82 0.13 -24.75
N ILE A 406 -6.80 0.98 -24.69
CA ILE A 406 -6.94 2.44 -24.76
C ILE A 406 -6.48 2.86 -26.16
N ARG A 407 -7.36 3.49 -26.94
CA ARG A 407 -7.14 3.75 -28.37
C ARG A 407 -7.60 5.13 -28.80
N GLY A 408 -7.28 5.47 -30.05
CA GLY A 408 -7.77 6.72 -30.66
C GLY A 408 -7.13 7.94 -30.00
N THR A 409 -7.92 8.87 -29.50
CA THR A 409 -7.47 10.10 -28.81
C THR A 409 -7.70 10.05 -27.30
N ALA A 410 -7.95 8.86 -26.75
CA ALA A 410 -8.27 8.68 -25.35
C ALA A 410 -7.10 9.10 -24.44
N ARG A 411 -7.44 9.52 -23.22
CA ARG A 411 -6.48 10.02 -22.23
C ARG A 411 -6.37 9.09 -21.02
N VAL A 412 -5.16 8.95 -20.50
CA VAL A 412 -4.85 8.40 -19.18
C VAL A 412 -4.10 9.49 -18.43
N ASP A 413 -4.65 10.02 -17.35
CA ASP A 413 -4.01 11.11 -16.62
C ASP A 413 -4.27 11.06 -15.11
N GLY A 414 -3.75 12.04 -14.36
CA GLY A 414 -3.74 11.98 -12.90
C GLY A 414 -2.73 10.96 -12.39
N ASN A 415 -3.15 10.10 -11.47
CA ASN A 415 -2.37 9.01 -10.89
C ASN A 415 -2.86 7.63 -11.39
N ALA A 416 -3.45 7.57 -12.59
CA ALA A 416 -4.05 6.34 -13.10
C ALA A 416 -2.96 5.28 -13.40
N SER A 417 -3.29 4.01 -13.18
CA SER A 417 -2.36 2.90 -13.39
C SER A 417 -2.80 1.99 -14.54
N VAL A 418 -1.91 1.75 -15.51
CA VAL A 418 -2.06 0.79 -16.59
C VAL A 418 -1.16 -0.41 -16.33
N PHE A 419 -1.71 -1.62 -16.23
CA PHE A 419 -0.96 -2.81 -15.81
C PHE A 419 -1.43 -4.10 -16.53
N ALA A 420 -0.88 -5.24 -16.12
CA ALA A 420 -1.12 -6.56 -16.72
C ALA A 420 -0.82 -6.54 -18.23
N ASP A 421 -1.73 -7.00 -19.10
CA ASP A 421 -1.54 -7.04 -20.56
C ASP A 421 -2.27 -5.90 -21.29
N ALA A 422 -2.62 -4.82 -20.58
CA ALA A 422 -3.36 -3.70 -21.15
C ALA A 422 -2.54 -2.99 -22.24
N VAL A 423 -3.24 -2.53 -23.29
CA VAL A 423 -2.60 -1.92 -24.46
C VAL A 423 -3.09 -0.49 -24.65
N VAL A 424 -2.16 0.46 -24.60
CA VAL A 424 -2.39 1.85 -25.00
C VAL A 424 -1.84 2.03 -26.41
N SER A 425 -2.68 2.44 -27.36
CA SER A 425 -2.30 2.50 -28.78
C SER A 425 -3.02 3.63 -29.53
N GLY A 426 -2.70 3.80 -30.82
CA GLY A 426 -3.24 4.91 -31.62
C GLY A 426 -2.64 6.24 -31.21
N GLY A 427 -3.42 7.32 -31.16
CA GLY A 427 -2.98 8.65 -30.70
C GLY A 427 -3.27 8.92 -29.22
N ALA A 428 -3.45 7.87 -28.41
CA ALA A 428 -3.79 7.99 -27.01
C ALA A 428 -2.68 8.68 -26.21
N ARG A 429 -3.05 9.32 -25.11
CA ARG A 429 -2.18 10.22 -24.34
C ARG A 429 -2.14 9.79 -22.88
N ILE A 430 -0.94 9.53 -22.36
CA ILE A 430 -0.66 9.21 -20.97
C ILE A 430 0.12 10.37 -20.36
N SER A 431 -0.40 10.98 -19.28
CA SER A 431 0.19 12.16 -18.64
C SER A 431 -0.08 12.23 -17.13
N GLY A 432 0.28 13.34 -16.47
CA GLY A 432 0.25 13.46 -15.02
C GLY A 432 1.33 12.59 -14.37
N ASP A 433 0.97 11.95 -13.28
CA ASP A 433 1.75 10.97 -12.52
C ASP A 433 1.31 9.53 -12.86
N ALA A 434 0.72 9.31 -14.04
CA ALA A 434 0.20 8.00 -14.44
C ALA A 434 1.33 6.97 -14.60
N GLU A 435 1.05 5.73 -14.21
CA GLU A 435 2.02 4.64 -14.18
C GLU A 435 1.65 3.54 -15.18
N ILE A 436 2.61 3.10 -15.98
CA ILE A 436 2.52 1.93 -16.85
C ILE A 436 3.43 0.85 -16.28
N ILE A 437 2.87 -0.25 -15.79
CA ILE A 437 3.57 -1.28 -15.02
C ILE A 437 3.19 -2.70 -15.46
N GLY A 438 3.82 -3.72 -14.87
CA GLY A 438 3.52 -5.11 -15.23
C GLY A 438 3.98 -5.44 -16.65
N HIS A 439 3.12 -5.96 -17.52
CA HIS A 439 3.42 -6.28 -18.92
C HIS A 439 2.73 -5.33 -19.91
N ALA A 440 2.24 -4.19 -19.42
CA ALA A 440 1.44 -3.28 -20.21
C ALA A 440 2.25 -2.66 -21.35
N ARG A 441 1.59 -2.42 -22.48
CA ARG A 441 2.24 -1.96 -23.71
C ARG A 441 1.68 -0.64 -24.19
N VAL A 442 2.54 0.35 -24.33
CA VAL A 442 2.29 1.56 -25.10
C VAL A 442 2.80 1.34 -26.51
N SER A 443 1.95 1.49 -27.52
CA SER A 443 2.27 1.19 -28.92
C SER A 443 1.62 2.16 -29.90
N GLY A 444 1.76 1.92 -31.20
CA GLY A 444 1.19 2.80 -32.21
C GLY A 444 1.85 4.18 -32.15
N THR A 445 1.06 5.26 -32.16
CA THR A 445 1.55 6.65 -32.07
C THR A 445 1.23 7.28 -30.71
N ALA A 446 1.08 6.46 -29.67
CA ALA A 446 0.65 6.90 -28.35
C ALA A 446 1.75 7.72 -27.65
N TRP A 447 1.35 8.60 -26.76
CA TRP A 447 2.23 9.55 -26.08
C TRP A 447 2.28 9.27 -24.59
N VAL A 448 3.47 9.32 -24.00
CA VAL A 448 3.75 9.31 -22.56
C VAL A 448 4.53 10.59 -22.27
N TYR A 449 3.97 11.47 -21.45
CA TYR A 449 4.55 12.80 -21.19
C TYR A 449 4.22 13.29 -19.79
N GLU A 450 4.59 14.54 -19.46
CA GLU A 450 4.57 15.08 -18.09
C GLU A 450 5.44 14.22 -17.15
N GLU A 451 4.94 13.75 -16.01
CA GLU A 451 5.70 12.97 -15.02
C GLU A 451 5.40 11.46 -15.11
N ALA A 452 4.67 11.02 -16.14
CA ALA A 452 4.24 9.64 -16.29
C ALA A 452 5.42 8.65 -16.35
N VAL A 453 5.22 7.46 -15.79
CA VAL A 453 6.29 6.48 -15.59
C VAL A 453 5.97 5.16 -16.30
N ILE A 454 6.92 4.62 -17.05
CA ILE A 454 6.94 3.24 -17.53
C ILE A 454 7.92 2.46 -16.65
N ASP A 455 7.42 1.44 -15.95
CA ASP A 455 8.17 0.72 -14.92
C ASP A 455 7.97 -0.81 -14.99
N GLY A 456 8.83 -1.56 -14.30
CA GLY A 456 8.79 -3.02 -14.27
C GLY A 456 9.06 -3.64 -15.65
N ASP A 457 8.23 -4.58 -16.09
CA ASP A 457 8.36 -5.26 -17.39
C ASP A 457 7.48 -4.62 -18.49
N ALA A 458 6.97 -3.40 -18.25
CA ALA A 458 6.15 -2.67 -19.19
C ALA A 458 7.01 -2.14 -20.36
N GLY A 459 6.36 -1.72 -21.45
CA GLY A 459 7.13 -1.22 -22.58
C GLY A 459 6.44 -0.21 -23.49
N ALA A 460 7.27 0.62 -24.09
CA ALA A 460 6.94 1.50 -25.21
C ALA A 460 7.50 0.93 -26.51
N ILE A 461 6.63 0.47 -27.39
CA ILE A 461 6.97 -0.20 -28.66
C ILE A 461 6.30 0.50 -29.85
N GLY A 462 6.49 0.00 -31.07
CA GLY A 462 5.93 0.63 -32.27
C GLY A 462 6.50 2.03 -32.49
N ASN A 463 5.63 3.02 -32.72
CA ASN A 463 6.03 4.43 -32.89
C ASN A 463 5.65 5.27 -31.66
N ALA A 464 5.59 4.64 -30.48
CA ALA A 464 5.24 5.31 -29.24
C ALA A 464 6.23 6.45 -28.92
N ARG A 465 5.74 7.50 -28.29
CA ARG A 465 6.52 8.70 -27.94
C ARG A 465 6.58 8.84 -26.44
N VAL A 466 7.79 8.85 -25.88
CA VAL A 466 8.07 9.11 -24.48
C VAL A 466 8.82 10.44 -24.41
N CYS A 467 8.19 11.48 -23.88
CA CYS A 467 8.68 12.86 -23.91
C CYS A 467 8.33 13.61 -22.62
N GLY A 468 8.47 14.93 -22.56
CA GLY A 468 8.28 15.70 -21.34
C GLY A 468 9.31 15.36 -20.27
N HIS A 469 8.86 15.19 -19.03
CA HIS A 469 9.66 14.76 -17.88
C HIS A 469 9.44 13.29 -17.51
N SER A 470 8.83 12.52 -18.43
CA SER A 470 8.46 11.12 -18.21
C SER A 470 9.66 10.25 -17.92
N ARG A 471 9.40 9.11 -17.26
CA ARG A 471 10.44 8.21 -16.77
C ARG A 471 10.26 6.81 -17.31
N VAL A 472 11.36 6.17 -17.69
CA VAL A 472 11.46 4.74 -17.99
C VAL A 472 12.40 4.13 -16.96
N ALA A 473 11.92 3.18 -16.17
CA ALA A 473 12.62 2.66 -15.00
C ALA A 473 12.66 1.12 -14.96
N GLU A 474 13.40 0.59 -13.98
CA GLU A 474 13.57 -0.85 -13.72
C GLU A 474 13.87 -1.66 -14.98
N ASN A 475 13.06 -2.66 -15.36
CA ASN A 475 13.32 -3.54 -16.49
C ASN A 475 12.59 -3.13 -17.78
N ALA A 476 12.07 -1.89 -17.84
CA ALA A 476 11.16 -1.48 -18.91
C ALA A 476 11.81 -1.55 -20.30
N LEU A 477 10.99 -1.91 -21.29
CA LEU A 477 11.43 -2.10 -22.68
C LEU A 477 10.98 -0.93 -23.57
N VAL A 478 11.94 -0.30 -24.25
CA VAL A 478 11.68 0.65 -25.33
C VAL A 478 12.21 0.04 -26.62
N ASP A 479 11.35 -0.23 -27.60
CA ASP A 479 11.73 -1.03 -28.77
C ASP A 479 11.07 -0.52 -30.07
N GLU A 480 11.40 -1.20 -31.18
CA GLU A 480 10.88 -0.97 -32.54
C GLU A 480 11.23 0.42 -33.08
N TYR A 481 10.28 1.36 -33.18
CA TYR A 481 10.49 2.70 -33.73
C TYR A 481 10.15 3.80 -32.70
N ALA A 482 10.15 3.46 -31.41
CA ALA A 482 9.77 4.39 -30.37
C ALA A 482 10.70 5.60 -30.31
N ILE A 483 10.19 6.71 -29.80
CA ILE A 483 10.89 7.99 -29.74
C ILE A 483 11.01 8.39 -28.29
N LEU A 484 12.25 8.60 -27.85
CA LEU A 484 12.61 9.23 -26.59
C LEU A 484 13.06 10.67 -26.90
N SER A 485 12.38 11.66 -26.34
CA SER A 485 12.69 13.07 -26.62
C SER A 485 12.47 14.00 -25.43
N GLU A 486 12.77 15.29 -25.63
CA GLU A 486 12.59 16.34 -24.61
C GLU A 486 13.42 16.05 -23.34
N ASN A 487 12.85 16.06 -22.14
CA ASN A 487 13.58 15.88 -20.87
C ASN A 487 13.31 14.51 -20.22
N CYS A 488 12.88 13.51 -21.01
CA CYS A 488 12.57 12.19 -20.48
C CYS A 488 13.82 11.52 -19.90
N ARG A 489 13.62 10.66 -18.89
CA ARG A 489 14.71 10.00 -18.17
C ARG A 489 14.57 8.49 -18.29
N VAL A 490 15.64 7.82 -18.70
CA VAL A 490 15.71 6.36 -18.76
C VAL A 490 16.77 5.88 -17.77
N GLY A 491 16.43 4.93 -16.91
CA GLY A 491 17.32 4.42 -15.87
C GLY A 491 16.99 3.01 -15.41
N GLY A 492 17.56 2.60 -14.28
CA GLY A 492 17.43 1.23 -13.78
C GLY A 492 18.19 0.22 -14.66
N HIS A 493 17.51 -0.83 -15.08
CA HIS A 493 17.96 -1.90 -15.98
C HIS A 493 17.22 -1.86 -17.33
N ALA A 494 16.71 -0.69 -17.72
CA ALA A 494 15.87 -0.54 -18.90
C ALA A 494 16.60 -0.98 -20.18
N ARG A 495 15.84 -1.43 -21.17
CA ARG A 495 16.37 -1.91 -22.45
C ARG A 495 15.82 -1.05 -23.57
N VAL A 496 16.71 -0.37 -24.29
CA VAL A 496 16.39 0.40 -25.49
C VAL A 496 16.91 -0.37 -26.70
N ARG A 497 16.02 -0.77 -27.61
CA ARG A 497 16.31 -1.69 -28.71
C ARG A 497 15.71 -1.21 -30.04
N GLY A 498 15.94 -1.98 -31.10
CA GLY A 498 15.33 -1.71 -32.41
C GLY A 498 15.88 -0.44 -33.06
N HIS A 499 15.01 0.37 -33.65
CA HIS A 499 15.29 1.63 -34.35
C HIS A 499 14.93 2.87 -33.50
N VAL A 500 14.99 2.76 -32.18
CA VAL A 500 14.60 3.84 -31.26
C VAL A 500 15.41 5.12 -31.53
N ARG A 501 14.73 6.27 -31.53
CA ARG A 501 15.39 7.58 -31.64
C ARG A 501 15.41 8.26 -30.29
N ILE A 502 16.60 8.59 -29.80
CA ILE A 502 16.84 9.31 -28.55
C ILE A 502 17.35 10.70 -28.91
N SER A 503 16.60 11.72 -28.50
CA SER A 503 16.85 13.11 -28.88
C SER A 503 16.45 14.11 -27.81
N GLY A 504 16.57 15.41 -28.08
CA GLY A 504 16.26 16.46 -27.10
C GLY A 504 17.30 16.51 -26.00
N ALA A 505 16.88 16.75 -24.76
CA ALA A 505 17.70 16.71 -23.55
C ALA A 505 17.45 15.42 -22.74
N ALA A 506 17.07 14.33 -23.42
CA ALA A 506 16.78 13.06 -22.77
C ALA A 506 18.02 12.52 -22.05
N THR A 507 17.84 11.99 -20.84
CA THR A 507 18.94 11.45 -20.04
C THR A 507 18.82 9.95 -19.90
N ILE A 508 19.88 9.24 -20.27
CA ILE A 508 19.99 7.79 -20.17
C ILE A 508 21.05 7.47 -19.10
N GLY A 509 20.69 6.69 -18.10
CA GLY A 509 21.53 6.37 -16.94
C GLY A 509 21.32 4.96 -16.41
N GLY A 510 21.71 4.72 -15.16
CA GLY A 510 21.63 3.39 -14.54
C GLY A 510 22.52 2.37 -15.26
N SER A 511 22.04 1.13 -15.35
CA SER A 511 22.61 0.05 -16.15
C SER A 511 21.82 -0.18 -17.45
N THR A 512 21.23 0.89 -18.00
CA THR A 512 20.43 0.82 -19.24
C THR A 512 21.25 0.27 -20.40
N VAL A 513 20.65 -0.62 -21.18
CA VAL A 513 21.28 -1.17 -22.39
C VAL A 513 20.61 -0.57 -23.63
N ILE A 514 21.38 0.15 -24.44
CA ILE A 514 21.02 0.66 -25.77
C ILE A 514 21.64 -0.27 -26.81
N ASP A 515 20.81 -0.92 -27.63
CA ASP A 515 21.21 -1.95 -28.59
C ASP A 515 20.37 -1.86 -29.87
N GLY A 516 20.62 -2.73 -30.85
CA GLY A 516 19.95 -2.72 -32.15
C GLY A 516 20.49 -1.60 -33.04
N ARG A 517 19.60 -0.89 -33.75
CA ARG A 517 19.90 0.26 -34.62
C ARG A 517 19.43 1.58 -34.02
N ALA A 518 19.47 1.68 -32.70
CA ALA A 518 19.05 2.88 -31.98
C ALA A 518 19.95 4.07 -32.34
N ARG A 519 19.37 5.27 -32.30
CA ARG A 519 20.05 6.51 -32.69
C ARG A 519 19.98 7.53 -31.57
N VAL A 520 21.12 7.86 -30.98
CA VAL A 520 21.25 8.90 -29.95
C VAL A 520 21.80 10.16 -30.58
N HIS A 521 21.04 11.26 -30.54
CA HIS A 521 21.41 12.52 -31.17
C HIS A 521 20.81 13.74 -30.47
N GLY A 522 21.10 14.95 -30.99
CA GLY A 522 20.69 16.20 -30.33
C GLY A 522 21.47 16.39 -29.02
N ASN A 523 20.85 16.97 -28.00
CA ASN A 523 21.49 17.23 -26.70
C ASN A 523 21.30 16.08 -25.69
N ALA A 524 21.05 14.86 -26.18
CA ALA A 524 20.80 13.71 -25.33
C ALA A 524 22.07 13.33 -24.55
N GLN A 525 21.89 12.87 -23.32
CA GLN A 525 22.99 12.55 -22.41
C GLN A 525 22.95 11.07 -22.04
N VAL A 526 24.05 10.37 -22.22
CA VAL A 526 24.25 8.99 -21.75
C VAL A 526 25.27 9.01 -20.62
N SER A 527 24.94 8.43 -19.47
CA SER A 527 25.72 8.53 -18.24
C SER A 527 25.63 7.26 -17.38
N GLY A 528 26.32 7.24 -16.24
CA GLY A 528 26.25 6.12 -15.29
C GLY A 528 26.97 4.86 -15.78
N GLU A 529 26.32 3.71 -15.69
CA GLU A 529 26.81 2.40 -16.18
C GLU A 529 26.06 1.96 -17.45
N ALA A 530 25.44 2.91 -18.16
CA ALA A 530 24.70 2.63 -19.39
C ALA A 530 25.62 2.09 -20.48
N HIS A 531 25.13 1.12 -21.25
CA HIS A 531 25.88 0.47 -22.31
C HIS A 531 25.23 0.72 -23.66
N VAL A 532 25.99 1.24 -24.62
CA VAL A 532 25.60 1.37 -26.02
C VAL A 532 26.36 0.30 -26.82
N GLY A 533 25.64 -0.59 -27.50
CA GLY A 533 26.22 -1.67 -28.29
C GLY A 533 25.38 -2.02 -29.52
N GLY A 534 25.79 -3.05 -30.25
CA GLY A 534 25.14 -3.46 -31.51
C GLY A 534 25.36 -2.43 -32.63
N ASP A 535 24.38 -2.26 -33.52
CA ASP A 535 24.40 -1.25 -34.59
C ASP A 535 23.93 0.16 -34.09
N ALA A 536 23.98 0.42 -32.78
CA ALA A 536 23.48 1.66 -32.21
C ALA A 536 24.48 2.79 -32.41
N VAL A 537 23.99 3.96 -32.86
CA VAL A 537 24.86 5.09 -33.25
C VAL A 537 24.60 6.30 -32.36
N VAL A 538 25.69 6.90 -31.87
CA VAL A 538 25.68 8.19 -31.16
C VAL A 538 26.29 9.26 -32.06
N PHE A 539 25.57 10.37 -32.30
CA PHE A 539 26.01 11.42 -33.21
C PHE A 539 25.47 12.81 -32.85
N GLY A 540 26.03 13.85 -33.46
CA GLY A 540 25.64 15.24 -33.18
C GLY A 540 26.15 15.71 -31.82
N ASP A 541 25.37 16.56 -31.13
CA ASP A 541 25.74 17.18 -29.84
C ASP A 541 25.50 16.26 -28.62
N ALA A 542 25.28 14.97 -28.85
CA ALA A 542 25.03 14.02 -27.77
C ALA A 542 26.28 13.89 -26.89
N VAL A 543 26.08 13.71 -25.59
CA VAL A 543 27.17 13.66 -24.61
C VAL A 543 27.17 12.29 -23.93
N ILE A 544 28.34 11.65 -23.87
CA ILE A 544 28.55 10.42 -23.11
C ILE A 544 29.44 10.76 -21.93
N THR A 545 29.08 10.34 -20.71
CA THR A 545 29.84 10.63 -19.49
C THR A 545 29.87 9.43 -18.53
N GLY A 546 30.73 9.48 -17.51
CA GLY A 546 30.76 8.47 -16.45
C GLY A 546 31.42 7.15 -16.87
N LYS A 547 30.85 6.01 -16.46
CA LYS A 547 31.31 4.67 -16.86
C LYS A 547 30.57 4.13 -18.09
N ALA A 548 29.83 4.97 -18.81
CA ALA A 548 29.08 4.54 -19.97
C ALA A 548 30.05 4.01 -21.06
N ARG A 549 29.66 2.93 -21.75
CA ARG A 549 30.52 2.24 -22.73
C ARG A 549 29.84 2.20 -24.10
N VAL A 550 30.59 2.52 -25.16
CA VAL A 550 30.21 2.29 -26.56
C VAL A 550 31.03 1.12 -27.09
N ALA A 551 30.38 0.06 -27.57
CA ALA A 551 31.05 -1.18 -27.96
C ALA A 551 31.78 -1.11 -29.31
N ASP A 552 31.32 -0.26 -30.23
CA ASP A 552 31.80 -0.19 -31.62
C ASP A 552 32.21 1.25 -31.99
N ASP A 553 33.26 1.40 -32.80
CA ASP A 553 33.98 2.65 -33.15
C ASP A 553 33.14 3.73 -33.91
N GLU A 554 31.80 3.68 -33.89
CA GLU A 554 30.91 4.64 -34.57
C GLU A 554 30.46 5.83 -33.70
N VAL A 555 31.40 6.45 -32.98
CA VAL A 555 31.17 7.80 -32.42
C VAL A 555 31.40 8.82 -33.55
N SER A 556 30.33 9.32 -34.15
CA SER A 556 30.44 10.31 -35.23
C SER A 556 30.87 11.68 -34.67
N THR A 557 31.65 12.41 -35.48
CA THR A 557 32.20 13.75 -35.17
C THR A 557 31.13 14.70 -34.59
N GLY A 558 31.38 15.22 -33.38
CA GLY A 558 30.49 16.14 -32.65
C GLY A 558 30.24 15.72 -31.20
N THR A 559 30.28 14.42 -30.92
CA THR A 559 30.08 13.85 -29.59
C THR A 559 31.23 14.23 -28.65
N ARG A 560 30.91 14.84 -27.51
CA ARG A 560 31.84 15.00 -26.40
C ARG A 560 31.76 13.73 -25.54
N ALA A 561 32.76 12.86 -25.69
CA ALA A 561 32.99 11.70 -24.83
C ALA A 561 33.80 12.09 -23.59
#